data_AF-A0A401VUY0-F1
#
_entry.id   AF-A0A401VUY0-F1
#
_cell.length_a   1.000
_cell.length_b   1.000
_cell.length_c   1.000
_cell.angle_alpha   90.00
_cell.angle_beta   90.00
_cell.angle_gamma   90.00
#
_symmetry.space_group_name_H-M   'P 1'
#
loop_
_entity.id
_entity.type
_entity.pdbx_description
1 polymer ?
#
loop_
_entity_poly.entity_id
_entity_poly.type
_entity_poly.pdbx_seq_one_letter_code
_entity_poly.pdbx_strand_id
1 'polypeptide(L)'
;MSSTPSAPAARPSQQRASDRFIAYVQQLCASNRTRAELRRGLGLPVDRCNYLHRYLVPFLAPTHGKQVPREQRRAYYAVAALIAARPRAVRDAEPAGWHEGRPPENWFARANLGACLGYAAADGVLKARSAENVLHLMCRQSAESIHPGLPALTRQLANGGVAVDWAVLLEDLARWDRDRDRIATRWLESYFRVLHAENPADLTVPNALNDSTEENES
;
A
#
# COMPACT_ATOMS: atom_id res chain seq x y z
N MET A 1 -34.77 7.73 21.64
CA MET A 1 -34.44 7.78 20.19
C MET A 1 -33.37 8.83 20.01
N SER A 2 -32.10 8.44 20.10
CA SER A 2 -30.97 9.37 20.00
C SER A 2 -30.32 9.21 18.63
N SER A 3 -30.54 10.19 17.76
CA SER A 3 -29.91 10.27 16.45
C SER A 3 -28.45 10.67 16.60
N THR A 4 -27.54 9.82 16.16
CA THR A 4 -26.10 10.11 16.05
C THR A 4 -25.87 11.16 14.96
N PRO A 5 -25.08 12.22 15.19
CA PRO A 5 -24.78 13.20 14.15
C PRO A 5 -23.84 12.59 13.11
N SER A 6 -24.28 12.58 11.85
CA SER A 6 -23.50 12.19 10.68
C SER A 6 -22.32 13.15 10.50
N ALA A 7 -21.09 12.65 10.62
CA ALA A 7 -19.88 13.42 10.35
C ALA A 7 -19.89 13.99 8.91
N PRO A 8 -19.51 15.26 8.69
CA PRO A 8 -19.57 15.88 7.37
C PRO A 8 -18.51 15.28 6.43
N ALA A 9 -18.91 15.00 5.19
CA ALA A 9 -18.00 14.52 4.16
C ALA A 9 -16.86 15.54 3.93
N ALA A 10 -15.61 15.11 4.10
CA ALA A 10 -14.41 15.90 3.83
C ALA A 10 -14.52 16.68 2.50
N ARG A 11 -14.28 17.99 2.56
CA ARG A 11 -14.34 18.88 1.39
C ARG A 11 -13.21 18.54 0.40
N PRO A 12 -13.42 18.63 -0.92
CA PRO A 12 -12.42 18.29 -1.94
C PRO A 12 -11.10 19.08 -1.82
N SER A 13 -11.08 20.23 -1.14
CA SER A 13 -9.88 21.01 -0.86
C SER A 13 -8.96 20.42 0.23
N GLN A 14 -9.43 19.48 1.05
CA GLN A 14 -8.63 18.77 2.07
C GLN A 14 -8.05 17.43 1.56
N GLN A 15 -8.45 16.98 0.38
CA GLN A 15 -8.04 15.68 -0.15
C GLN A 15 -6.58 15.73 -0.63
N ARG A 16 -5.76 14.81 -0.11
CA ARG A 16 -4.34 14.71 -0.44
C ARG A 16 -4.14 14.54 -1.95
N ALA A 17 -3.01 15.04 -2.46
CA ALA A 17 -2.67 14.91 -3.88
C ALA A 17 -2.68 13.45 -4.36
N SER A 18 -2.25 12.52 -3.49
CA SER A 18 -2.28 11.08 -3.77
C SER A 18 -3.69 10.56 -3.99
N ASP A 19 -4.64 10.89 -3.11
CA ASP A 19 -6.05 10.47 -3.27
C ASP A 19 -6.67 11.05 -4.55
N ARG A 20 -6.39 12.34 -4.85
CA ARG A 20 -6.82 12.97 -6.11
C ARG A 20 -6.24 12.26 -7.34
N PHE A 21 -4.99 11.81 -7.26
CA PHE A 21 -4.36 11.03 -8.32
C PHE A 21 -5.04 9.67 -8.50
N ILE A 22 -5.34 8.96 -7.40
CA ILE A 22 -6.02 7.66 -7.47
C ILE A 22 -7.39 7.82 -8.15
N ALA A 23 -8.18 8.80 -7.73
CA ALA A 23 -9.47 9.10 -8.34
C ALA A 23 -9.35 9.43 -9.83
N TYR A 24 -8.35 10.24 -10.21
CA TYR A 24 -8.05 10.56 -11.59
C TYR A 24 -7.72 9.31 -12.43
N VAL A 25 -6.86 8.41 -11.93
CA VAL A 25 -6.51 7.16 -12.63
C VAL A 25 -7.70 6.22 -12.73
N GLN A 26 -8.54 6.14 -11.69
CA GLN A 26 -9.76 5.34 -11.72
C GLN A 26 -10.72 5.84 -12.81
N GLN A 27 -10.87 7.16 -12.94
CA GLN A 27 -11.65 7.77 -14.03
C GLN A 27 -11.07 7.44 -15.41
N LEU A 28 -9.74 7.50 -15.58
CA LEU A 28 -9.08 7.07 -16.82
C LEU A 28 -9.35 5.59 -17.14
N CYS A 29 -9.38 4.73 -16.12
CA CYS A 29 -9.62 3.29 -16.27
C CYS A 29 -11.07 2.91 -16.63
N ALA A 30 -12.02 3.86 -16.56
CA ALA A 30 -13.39 3.67 -17.05
C ALA A 30 -13.40 3.36 -18.56
N SER A 31 -12.45 3.91 -19.32
CA SER A 31 -12.21 3.53 -20.71
C SER A 31 -11.40 2.24 -20.79
N ASN A 32 -11.96 1.19 -21.40
CA ASN A 32 -11.26 -0.08 -21.62
C ASN A 32 -9.94 0.08 -22.39
N ARG A 33 -9.90 0.99 -23.37
CA ARG A 33 -8.70 1.29 -24.17
C ARG A 33 -7.61 1.94 -23.31
N THR A 34 -7.96 3.02 -22.62
CA THR A 34 -7.01 3.75 -21.75
C THR A 34 -6.49 2.85 -20.63
N ARG A 35 -7.36 2.02 -20.03
CA ARG A 35 -6.96 1.01 -19.05
C ARG A 35 -5.98 0.00 -19.62
N ALA A 36 -6.25 -0.54 -20.81
CA ALA A 36 -5.36 -1.52 -21.45
C ALA A 36 -3.97 -0.93 -21.72
N GLU A 37 -3.90 0.34 -22.09
CA GLU A 37 -2.63 1.05 -22.28
C GLU A 37 -1.91 1.31 -20.96
N LEU A 38 -2.58 1.84 -19.93
CA LEU A 38 -2.01 2.01 -18.59
C LEU A 38 -1.42 0.71 -18.05
N ARG A 39 -2.14 -0.41 -18.24
CA ARG A 39 -1.71 -1.74 -17.82
C ARG A 39 -0.45 -2.23 -18.53
N ARG A 40 -0.14 -1.76 -19.75
CA ARG A 40 1.11 -2.13 -20.46
C ARG A 40 2.35 -1.57 -19.78
N GLY A 41 2.22 -0.56 -18.92
CA GLY A 41 3.33 0.01 -18.14
C GLY A 41 3.78 -0.85 -16.95
N LEU A 42 3.11 -1.98 -16.69
CA LEU A 42 3.32 -2.78 -15.50
C LEU A 42 4.73 -3.37 -15.45
N GLY A 43 5.46 -3.08 -14.37
CA GLY A 43 6.84 -3.55 -14.16
C GLY A 43 7.89 -2.90 -15.07
N LEU A 44 7.49 -1.93 -15.92
CA LEU A 44 8.41 -1.22 -16.78
C LEU A 44 8.99 0.03 -16.08
N PRO A 45 10.25 0.41 -16.38
CA PRO A 45 10.79 1.67 -15.94
C PRO A 45 10.12 2.85 -16.69
N VAL A 46 10.15 4.05 -16.09
CA VAL A 46 9.41 5.23 -16.59
C VAL A 46 9.79 5.61 -18.02
N ASP A 47 11.07 5.52 -18.35
CA ASP A 47 11.63 5.81 -19.67
C ASP A 47 11.05 4.92 -20.78
N ARG A 48 10.55 3.72 -20.44
CA ARG A 48 9.85 2.83 -21.38
C ARG A 48 8.34 3.02 -21.40
N CYS A 49 7.82 4.00 -20.66
CA CYS A 49 6.40 4.31 -20.52
C CYS A 49 6.03 5.66 -21.16
N ASN A 50 6.76 6.12 -22.17
CA ASN A 50 6.53 7.42 -22.84
C ASN A 50 5.10 7.58 -23.37
N TYR A 51 4.46 6.50 -23.83
CA TYR A 51 3.07 6.51 -24.30
C TYR A 51 2.06 6.85 -23.18
N LEU A 52 2.43 6.72 -21.90
CA LEU A 52 1.61 7.14 -20.76
C LEU A 52 1.73 8.63 -20.44
N HIS A 53 2.69 9.34 -21.05
CA HIS A 53 2.91 10.77 -20.79
C HIS A 53 1.63 11.58 -21.03
N ARG A 54 0.89 11.28 -22.10
CA ARG A 54 -0.36 11.96 -22.44
C ARG A 54 -1.44 11.88 -21.35
N TYR A 55 -1.38 10.88 -20.49
CA TYR A 55 -2.33 10.68 -19.39
C TYR A 55 -1.78 11.23 -18.07
N LEU A 56 -0.52 10.95 -17.75
CA LEU A 56 0.00 11.20 -16.41
C LEU A 56 0.65 12.58 -16.26
N VAL A 57 1.26 13.12 -17.32
CA VAL A 57 1.94 14.42 -17.26
C VAL A 57 0.98 15.59 -16.96
N PRO A 58 -0.26 15.64 -17.49
CA PRO A 58 -1.21 16.70 -17.12
C PRO A 58 -1.46 16.79 -15.61
N PHE A 59 -1.50 15.66 -14.90
CA PHE A 59 -1.63 15.65 -13.44
C PHE A 59 -0.32 16.02 -12.72
N LEU A 60 0.82 15.62 -13.28
CA LEU A 60 2.16 15.89 -12.74
C LEU A 60 2.71 17.26 -13.14
N ALA A 61 1.90 18.10 -13.77
CA ALA A 61 2.30 19.42 -14.20
C ALA A 61 2.80 20.24 -13.00
N PRO A 62 3.88 21.02 -13.16
CA PRO A 62 4.48 21.78 -12.05
C PRO A 62 3.45 22.70 -11.39
N THR A 63 3.12 22.46 -10.12
CA THR A 63 2.20 23.33 -9.38
C THR A 63 2.85 24.67 -9.00
N HIS A 64 4.19 24.74 -8.97
CA HIS A 64 4.97 25.94 -8.65
C HIS A 64 6.31 26.00 -9.41
N GLY A 65 6.31 25.63 -10.70
CA GLY A 65 7.52 25.63 -11.55
C GLY A 65 8.54 24.52 -11.24
N LYS A 66 8.40 23.79 -10.13
CA LYS A 66 9.21 22.59 -9.83
C LYS A 66 8.62 21.36 -10.50
N GLN A 67 9.41 20.70 -11.33
CA GLN A 67 9.05 19.41 -11.91
C GLN A 67 9.05 18.32 -10.83
N VAL A 68 8.15 17.35 -10.99
CA VAL A 68 8.16 16.14 -10.15
C VAL A 68 9.46 15.36 -10.41
N PRO A 69 10.28 15.07 -9.38
CA PRO A 69 11.53 14.32 -9.53
C PRO A 69 11.31 12.96 -10.20
N ARG A 70 12.35 12.45 -10.89
CA ARG A 70 12.29 11.19 -11.65
C ARG A 70 11.79 10.01 -10.81
N GLU A 71 12.30 9.86 -9.59
CA GLU A 71 11.90 8.77 -8.68
C GLU A 71 10.43 8.89 -8.27
N GLN A 72 9.97 10.10 -7.98
CA GLN A 72 8.57 10.33 -7.67
C GLN A 72 7.69 10.04 -8.89
N ARG A 73 8.09 10.45 -10.10
CA ARG A 73 7.37 10.09 -11.35
C ARG A 73 7.24 8.58 -11.50
N ARG A 74 8.26 7.81 -11.13
CA ARG A 74 8.23 6.35 -11.18
C ARG A 74 7.14 5.75 -10.32
N ALA A 75 6.96 6.27 -9.11
CA ALA A 75 5.86 5.86 -8.24
C ALA A 75 4.49 6.10 -8.89
N TYR A 76 4.26 7.29 -9.48
CA TYR A 76 3.00 7.62 -10.17
C TYR A 76 2.72 6.66 -11.34
N TYR A 77 3.72 6.34 -12.14
CA TYR A 77 3.57 5.47 -13.31
C TYR A 77 3.32 4.02 -12.89
N ALA A 78 4.08 3.54 -11.90
CA ALA A 78 3.92 2.19 -11.35
C ALA A 78 2.53 2.00 -10.74
N VAL A 79 2.08 2.93 -9.88
CA VAL A 79 0.76 2.85 -9.25
C VAL A 79 -0.36 2.95 -10.27
N ALA A 80 -0.24 3.81 -11.28
CA ALA A 80 -1.24 3.88 -12.35
C ALA A 80 -1.38 2.56 -13.12
N ALA A 81 -0.25 1.92 -13.45
CA ALA A 81 -0.23 0.62 -14.10
C ALA A 81 -0.81 -0.49 -13.20
N LEU A 82 -0.51 -0.47 -11.90
CA LEU A 82 -1.04 -1.43 -10.91
C LEU A 82 -2.57 -1.31 -10.79
N ILE A 83 -3.11 -0.09 -10.67
CA ILE A 83 -4.55 0.16 -10.61
C ILE A 83 -5.26 -0.35 -11.87
N ALA A 84 -4.66 -0.12 -13.04
CA ALA A 84 -5.19 -0.57 -14.32
C ALA A 84 -5.10 -2.10 -14.51
N ALA A 85 -4.16 -2.75 -13.82
CA ALA A 85 -3.94 -4.20 -13.86
C ALA A 85 -4.87 -5.01 -12.95
N ARG A 86 -5.67 -4.35 -12.10
CA ARG A 86 -6.56 -5.03 -11.13
C ARG A 86 -7.52 -6.02 -11.82
N PRO A 87 -7.68 -7.25 -11.27
CA PRO A 87 -8.67 -8.22 -11.74
C PRO A 87 -10.06 -7.62 -11.77
N ARG A 88 -10.91 -8.05 -12.72
CA ARG A 88 -12.27 -7.50 -12.86
C ARG A 88 -13.11 -7.67 -11.59
N ALA A 89 -13.04 -8.84 -10.95
CA ALA A 89 -13.74 -9.12 -9.71
C ALA A 89 -13.42 -8.09 -8.60
N VAL A 90 -12.15 -7.70 -8.48
CA VAL A 90 -11.69 -6.72 -7.47
C VAL A 90 -12.02 -5.28 -7.84
N ARG A 91 -12.30 -5.00 -9.12
CA ARG A 91 -12.75 -3.66 -9.56
C ARG A 91 -14.25 -3.47 -9.39
N ASP A 92 -15.01 -4.53 -9.67
CA ASP A 92 -16.46 -4.51 -9.69
C ASP A 92 -17.02 -4.79 -8.27
N ALA A 93 -16.21 -5.40 -7.38
CA ALA A 93 -16.50 -5.45 -5.96
C ALA A 93 -16.31 -4.06 -5.32
N GLU A 94 -17.28 -3.65 -4.51
CA GLU A 94 -17.02 -2.67 -3.45
C GLU A 94 -15.80 -3.15 -2.66
N PRO A 95 -14.83 -2.29 -2.32
CA PRO A 95 -13.61 -2.70 -1.65
C PRO A 95 -13.95 -3.40 -0.33
N ALA A 96 -13.95 -4.74 -0.36
CA ALA A 96 -14.02 -5.55 0.83
C ALA A 96 -12.67 -5.40 1.55
N GLY A 97 -12.70 -4.72 2.70
CA GLY A 97 -11.52 -4.28 3.46
C GLY A 97 -11.16 -2.83 3.12
N TRP A 98 -11.24 -1.89 4.05
CA TRP A 98 -10.62 -1.88 5.40
C TRP A 98 -11.61 -1.41 6.47
N HIS A 99 -12.16 -2.32 7.29
CA HIS A 99 -13.29 -2.12 8.23
C HIS A 99 -14.46 -1.35 7.59
N GLU A 100 -15.60 -2.01 7.35
CA GLU A 100 -16.87 -1.38 6.89
C GLU A 100 -16.99 0.11 7.29
N GLY A 101 -16.60 1.02 6.40
CA GLY A 101 -16.43 2.42 6.78
C GLY A 101 -15.53 3.25 5.87
N ARG A 102 -15.68 4.58 6.00
CA ARG A 102 -14.81 5.59 5.39
C ARG A 102 -13.36 5.37 5.88
N PRO A 103 -12.34 5.48 5.01
CA PRO A 103 -10.94 5.39 5.46
C PRO A 103 -10.68 6.37 6.61
N PRO A 104 -9.84 6.02 7.59
CA PRO A 104 -9.62 6.84 8.76
C PRO A 104 -9.17 8.25 8.35
N GLU A 105 -9.70 9.27 9.03
CA GLU A 105 -9.33 10.68 8.76
C GLU A 105 -7.83 10.90 8.93
N ASN A 106 -7.21 10.17 9.87
CA ASN A 106 -5.78 10.16 10.04
C ASN A 106 -5.11 9.28 8.98
N TRP A 107 -4.40 9.95 8.07
CA TRP A 107 -3.58 9.30 7.03
C TRP A 107 -2.63 8.22 7.55
N PHE A 108 -2.03 8.42 8.72
CA PHE A 108 -1.06 7.46 9.25
C PHE A 108 -1.70 6.15 9.71
N ALA A 109 -2.99 6.17 10.05
CA ALA A 109 -3.78 5.00 10.42
C ALA A 109 -4.29 4.21 9.21
N ARG A 110 -4.20 4.76 7.99
CA ARG A 110 -4.53 4.03 6.78
C ARG A 110 -3.54 2.89 6.55
N ALA A 111 -4.07 1.80 6.05
CA ALA A 111 -3.38 0.66 5.50
C ALA A 111 -2.12 1.00 4.70
N ASN A 112 -0.98 0.45 5.07
CA ASN A 112 0.18 0.37 4.17
C ASN A 112 0.38 -1.08 3.71
N LEU A 113 1.39 -1.30 2.86
CA LEU A 113 1.66 -2.64 2.30
C LEU A 113 1.94 -3.69 3.40
N GLY A 114 2.63 -3.30 4.47
CA GLY A 114 2.88 -4.17 5.61
C GLY A 114 1.59 -4.58 6.32
N ALA A 115 0.69 -3.63 6.58
CA ALA A 115 -0.63 -3.94 7.12
C ALA A 115 -1.40 -4.91 6.20
N CYS A 116 -1.40 -4.68 4.87
CA CYS A 116 -2.07 -5.56 3.91
C CYS A 116 -1.54 -7.01 4.01
N LEU A 117 -0.22 -7.16 4.14
CA LEU A 117 0.41 -8.47 4.32
C LEU A 117 0.06 -9.10 5.67
N GLY A 118 -0.12 -8.28 6.71
CA GLY A 118 -0.59 -8.71 8.02
C GLY A 118 -1.98 -9.33 7.95
N TYR A 119 -2.94 -8.65 7.30
CA TYR A 119 -4.29 -9.20 7.10
C TYR A 119 -4.24 -10.47 6.25
N ALA A 120 -3.49 -10.48 5.15
CA ALA A 120 -3.34 -11.67 4.33
C ALA A 120 -2.75 -12.86 5.10
N ALA A 121 -1.85 -12.62 6.05
CA ALA A 121 -1.31 -13.65 6.92
C ALA A 121 -2.34 -14.13 7.97
N ALA A 122 -3.06 -13.20 8.59
CA ALA A 122 -4.07 -13.48 9.59
C ALA A 122 -5.27 -14.27 9.01
N ASP A 123 -5.73 -13.88 7.82
CA ASP A 123 -6.84 -14.52 7.12
C ASP A 123 -6.44 -15.85 6.45
N GLY A 124 -5.18 -16.30 6.60
CA GLY A 124 -4.67 -17.53 6.01
C GLY A 124 -4.52 -17.50 4.48
N VAL A 125 -4.70 -16.33 3.85
CA VAL A 125 -4.44 -16.11 2.41
C VAL A 125 -2.98 -16.39 2.09
N LEU A 126 -2.08 -15.97 2.99
CA LEU A 126 -0.65 -16.24 2.94
C LEU A 126 -0.22 -16.95 4.22
N LYS A 127 0.78 -17.83 4.11
CA LYS A 127 1.50 -18.29 5.29
C LYS A 127 2.23 -17.10 5.91
N ALA A 128 2.10 -16.88 7.22
CA ALA A 128 2.73 -15.77 7.94
C ALA A 128 4.23 -15.64 7.61
N ARG A 129 4.99 -16.74 7.70
CA ARG A 129 6.41 -16.76 7.34
C ARG A 129 6.70 -16.32 5.89
N SER A 130 5.81 -16.65 4.95
CA SER A 130 5.95 -16.24 3.55
C SER A 130 5.66 -14.75 3.37
N ALA A 131 4.63 -14.23 4.04
CA ALA A 131 4.29 -12.81 4.02
C ALA A 131 5.42 -11.96 4.63
N GLU A 132 5.94 -12.38 5.77
CA GLU A 132 7.07 -11.76 6.45
C GLU A 132 8.35 -11.75 5.58
N ASN A 133 8.70 -12.89 4.97
CA ASN A 133 9.86 -12.98 4.08
C ASN A 133 9.75 -12.04 2.87
N VAL A 134 8.58 -11.98 2.24
CA VAL A 134 8.33 -11.05 1.13
C VAL A 134 8.43 -9.60 1.59
N LEU A 135 7.91 -9.27 2.77
CA LEU A 135 7.99 -7.94 3.34
C LEU A 135 9.45 -7.53 3.58
N HIS A 136 10.24 -8.38 4.25
CA HIS A 136 11.67 -8.12 4.45
C HIS A 136 12.43 -7.98 3.15
N LEU A 137 12.11 -8.80 2.13
CA LEU A 137 12.73 -8.68 0.81
C LEU A 137 12.43 -7.30 0.20
N MET A 138 11.18 -6.84 0.24
CA MET A 138 10.77 -5.53 -0.28
C MET A 138 11.46 -4.38 0.47
N CYS A 139 11.53 -4.44 1.80
CA CYS A 139 12.19 -3.43 2.63
C CYS A 139 13.69 -3.23 2.29
N ARG A 140 14.34 -4.26 1.71
CA ARG A 140 15.75 -4.19 1.30
C ARG A 140 15.96 -3.70 -0.13
N GLN A 141 14.91 -3.58 -0.94
CA GLN A 141 15.05 -3.17 -2.34
C GLN A 141 15.37 -1.68 -2.48
N SER A 142 16.15 -1.36 -3.51
CA SER A 142 16.28 0.02 -4.00
C SER A 142 14.98 0.49 -4.64
N ALA A 143 14.85 1.81 -4.85
CA ALA A 143 13.77 2.36 -5.66
C ALA A 143 13.73 1.72 -7.06
N GLU A 144 14.87 1.31 -7.61
CA GLU A 144 14.90 0.64 -8.90
C GLU A 144 14.33 -0.77 -8.92
N SER A 145 14.53 -1.51 -7.84
CA SER A 145 14.18 -2.93 -7.77
C SER A 145 12.82 -3.19 -7.11
N ILE A 146 12.25 -2.23 -6.38
CA ILE A 146 10.96 -2.43 -5.71
C ILE A 146 9.79 -2.51 -6.72
N HIS A 147 9.77 -1.64 -7.74
CA HIS A 147 8.63 -1.54 -8.65
C HIS A 147 8.34 -2.81 -9.48
N PRO A 148 9.35 -3.54 -10.02
CA PRO A 148 9.10 -4.78 -10.75
C PRO A 148 8.48 -5.91 -9.91
N GLY A 149 8.66 -5.92 -8.58
CA GLY A 149 8.09 -6.94 -7.69
C GLY A 149 6.63 -6.70 -7.30
N LEU A 150 6.19 -5.44 -7.27
CA LEU A 150 4.83 -5.04 -6.86
C LEU A 150 3.69 -5.70 -7.65
N PRO A 151 3.78 -5.91 -8.99
CA PRO A 151 2.69 -6.52 -9.75
C PRO A 151 2.29 -7.91 -9.28
N ALA A 152 3.27 -8.76 -8.97
CA ALA A 152 3.00 -10.12 -8.49
C ALA A 152 2.38 -10.07 -7.08
N LEU A 153 2.97 -9.28 -6.19
CA LEU A 153 2.54 -9.14 -4.80
C LEU A 153 1.11 -8.59 -4.70
N THR A 154 0.83 -7.48 -5.36
CA THR A 154 -0.51 -6.85 -5.35
C THR A 154 -1.58 -7.72 -5.99
N ARG A 155 -1.24 -8.53 -7.01
CA ARG A 155 -2.16 -9.52 -7.58
C ARG A 155 -2.47 -10.63 -6.58
N GLN A 156 -1.45 -11.12 -5.86
CA GLN A 156 -1.63 -12.16 -4.85
C GLN A 156 -2.53 -11.68 -3.71
N LEU A 157 -2.31 -10.47 -3.20
CA LEU A 157 -3.17 -9.82 -2.21
C LEU A 157 -4.61 -9.68 -2.72
N ALA A 158 -4.77 -9.16 -3.94
CA ALA A 158 -6.08 -8.94 -4.55
C ALA A 158 -6.86 -10.25 -4.78
N ASN A 159 -6.18 -11.35 -5.15
CA ASN A 159 -6.80 -12.67 -5.28
C ASN A 159 -7.25 -13.25 -3.94
N GLY A 160 -6.60 -12.84 -2.84
CA GLY A 160 -6.98 -13.19 -1.48
C GLY A 160 -8.01 -12.25 -0.85
N GLY A 161 -8.60 -11.33 -1.62
CA GLY A 161 -9.58 -10.38 -1.09
C GLY A 161 -8.99 -9.20 -0.30
N VAL A 162 -7.66 -9.08 -0.21
CA VAL A 162 -7.03 -7.97 0.51
C VAL A 162 -6.86 -6.75 -0.40
N ALA A 163 -7.63 -5.70 -0.13
CA ALA A 163 -7.55 -4.44 -0.87
C ALA A 163 -6.27 -3.65 -0.51
N VAL A 164 -5.56 -3.19 -1.53
CA VAL A 164 -4.39 -2.31 -1.35
C VAL A 164 -4.83 -0.84 -1.38
N ASP A 165 -4.42 -0.06 -0.37
CA ASP A 165 -4.55 1.39 -0.40
C ASP A 165 -3.52 2.02 -1.34
N TRP A 166 -3.95 2.29 -2.57
CA TRP A 166 -3.09 2.84 -3.63
C TRP A 166 -2.54 4.23 -3.31
N ALA A 167 -3.25 5.02 -2.53
CA ALA A 167 -2.81 6.37 -2.19
C ALA A 167 -1.65 6.31 -1.18
N VAL A 168 -1.75 5.42 -0.19
CA VAL A 168 -0.66 5.17 0.77
C VAL A 168 0.54 4.56 0.07
N LEU A 169 0.33 3.55 -0.78
CA LEU A 169 1.40 2.94 -1.56
C LEU A 169 2.11 3.96 -2.46
N LEU A 170 1.37 4.88 -3.10
CA LEU A 170 1.96 5.95 -3.89
C LEU A 170 2.84 6.87 -3.07
N GLU A 171 2.37 7.30 -1.89
CA GLU A 171 3.15 8.18 -1.01
C GLU A 171 4.43 7.52 -0.51
N ASP A 172 4.36 6.23 -0.16
CA ASP A 172 5.51 5.45 0.29
C ASP A 172 6.52 5.29 -0.86
N LEU A 173 6.08 4.86 -2.05
CA LEU A 173 6.96 4.71 -3.21
C LEU A 173 7.56 6.03 -3.69
N ALA A 174 6.79 7.12 -3.64
CA ALA A 174 7.27 8.45 -4.04
C ALA A 174 8.39 9.00 -3.13
N ARG A 175 8.49 8.47 -1.91
CA ARG A 175 9.50 8.85 -0.91
C ARG A 175 10.57 7.78 -0.72
N TRP A 176 10.46 6.63 -1.40
CA TRP A 176 11.29 5.46 -1.14
C TRP A 176 12.78 5.77 -1.19
N ASP A 177 13.24 6.52 -2.19
CA ASP A 177 14.66 6.83 -2.37
C ASP A 177 15.27 7.67 -1.22
N ARG A 178 14.47 8.55 -0.61
CA ARG A 178 14.93 9.47 0.46
C ARG A 178 14.63 8.98 1.87
N ASP A 179 13.55 8.21 2.05
CA ASP A 179 13.00 7.86 3.35
C ASP A 179 12.84 6.33 3.52
N ARG A 180 13.60 5.53 2.74
CA ARG A 180 13.45 4.05 2.67
C ARG A 180 13.35 3.42 4.05
N ASP A 181 14.34 3.67 4.91
CA ASP A 181 14.45 2.98 6.19
C ASP A 181 13.26 3.32 7.09
N ARG A 182 12.81 4.59 7.07
CA ARG A 182 11.60 5.02 7.81
C ARG A 182 10.34 4.33 7.29
N ILE A 183 10.19 4.19 5.98
CA ILE A 183 9.02 3.56 5.35
C ILE A 183 9.04 2.04 5.60
N ALA A 184 10.20 1.41 5.45
CA ALA A 184 10.41 0.00 5.75
C ALA A 184 10.06 -0.32 7.21
N THR A 185 10.53 0.49 8.17
CA THR A 185 10.15 0.37 9.58
C THR A 185 8.64 0.49 9.76
N ARG A 186 8.00 1.51 9.15
CA ARG A 186 6.54 1.67 9.23
C ARG A 186 5.79 0.46 8.67
N TRP A 187 6.25 -0.12 7.55
CA TRP A 187 5.64 -1.32 6.98
C TRP A 187 5.79 -2.52 7.91
N LEU A 188 7.00 -2.77 8.44
CA LEU A 188 7.27 -3.86 9.38
C LEU A 188 6.43 -3.73 10.67
N GLU A 189 6.40 -2.55 11.28
CA GLU A 189 5.56 -2.29 12.45
C GLU A 189 4.08 -2.56 12.17
N SER A 190 3.58 -2.15 11.00
CA SER A 190 2.17 -2.32 10.66
C SER A 190 1.82 -3.78 10.40
N TYR A 191 2.73 -4.54 9.78
CA TYR A 191 2.59 -5.99 9.62
C TYR A 191 2.44 -6.70 10.97
N PHE A 192 3.39 -6.49 11.89
CA PHE A 192 3.35 -7.14 13.20
C PHE A 192 2.20 -6.65 14.07
N ARG A 193 1.82 -5.36 14.01
CA ARG A 193 0.63 -4.86 14.72
C ARG A 193 -0.65 -5.56 14.28
N VAL A 194 -0.86 -5.71 12.96
CA VAL A 194 -2.05 -6.41 12.44
C VAL A 194 -1.99 -7.90 12.77
N LEU A 195 -0.85 -8.56 12.52
CA LEU A 195 -0.70 -9.99 12.78
C LEU A 195 -1.00 -10.34 14.24
N HIS A 196 -0.48 -9.56 15.20
CA HIS A 196 -0.73 -9.77 16.62
C HIS A 196 -2.16 -9.39 17.06
N ALA A 197 -2.75 -8.37 16.46
CA ALA A 197 -4.11 -7.96 16.79
C ALA A 197 -5.15 -9.02 16.38
N GLU A 198 -4.95 -9.64 15.20
CA GLU A 198 -5.85 -10.68 14.67
C GLU A 198 -5.52 -12.08 15.23
N ASN A 199 -4.28 -12.33 15.68
CA ASN A 199 -3.84 -13.58 16.30
C ASN A 199 -3.27 -13.36 17.72
N PRO A 200 -4.09 -12.98 18.71
CA PRO A 200 -3.61 -12.71 20.07
C PRO A 200 -3.10 -13.97 20.80
N ALA A 201 -3.44 -15.18 20.32
CA ALA A 201 -3.01 -16.44 20.93
C ALA A 201 -1.52 -16.75 20.79
N ASP A 202 -0.81 -16.07 19.87
CA ASP A 202 0.64 -16.26 19.65
C ASP A 202 1.51 -15.39 20.59
N LEU A 203 0.88 -14.63 21.51
CA LEU A 203 1.53 -13.74 22.48
C LEU A 203 2.21 -14.48 23.65
N THR A 204 2.64 -15.73 23.46
CA THR A 204 3.52 -16.37 24.45
C THR A 204 4.90 -15.74 24.30
N VAL A 205 5.08 -14.55 24.88
CA VAL A 205 6.40 -13.97 25.12
C VAL A 205 7.20 -15.06 25.83
N PRO A 206 8.33 -15.54 25.29
CA PRO A 206 9.19 -16.42 26.04
C PRO A 206 9.53 -15.69 27.34
N ASN A 207 9.12 -16.26 28.47
CA ASN A 207 9.36 -15.68 29.79
C ASN A 207 10.86 -15.76 30.11
N ALA A 208 11.66 -14.94 29.44
CA ALA A 208 13.11 -14.87 29.56
C ALA A 208 13.51 -13.91 30.69
N LEU A 209 12.85 -14.04 31.85
CA LEU A 209 13.19 -13.31 33.09
C LEU A 209 12.89 -14.13 34.36
N ASN A 210 12.67 -15.44 34.26
CA ASN A 210 12.46 -16.31 35.43
C ASN A 210 13.63 -17.28 35.69
N ASP A 211 14.86 -16.89 35.36
CA ASP A 211 16.08 -17.56 35.82
C ASP A 211 16.82 -16.63 36.78
N SER A 212 16.29 -16.51 37.99
CA SER A 212 16.92 -15.81 39.11
C SER A 212 16.39 -16.38 40.42
N THR A 213 16.59 -17.67 40.64
CA THR A 213 16.59 -18.31 41.96
C THR A 213 16.91 -19.78 41.77
N GLU A 214 18.15 -20.20 42.04
CA GLU A 214 18.46 -21.17 43.09
C GLU A 214 19.95 -21.60 43.01
N GLU A 215 20.51 -21.88 44.18
CA GLU A 215 21.83 -22.46 44.47
C GLU A 215 23.01 -21.45 44.54
N ASN A 216 23.73 -21.26 45.65
CA ASN A 216 23.94 -22.19 46.76
C ASN A 216 24.43 -21.45 48.02
N GLU A 217 23.74 -21.66 49.14
CA GLU A 217 24.21 -21.38 50.48
C GLU A 217 24.70 -22.72 51.04
N SER A 218 26.02 -22.88 51.19
CA SER A 218 26.70 -23.89 52.04
C SER A 218 28.17 -23.54 52.20
#